data_AF-A0A954JCX6-F1
#
_entry.id   AF-A0A954JCX6-F1
#
_cell.length_a   1.000
_cell.length_b   1.000
_cell.length_c   1.000
_cell.angle_alpha   90.00
_cell.angle_beta   90.00
_cell.angle_gamma   90.00
#
_symmetry.space_group_name_H-M   'P 1'
#
loop_
_entity.id
_entity.type
_entity.pdbx_description
1 polymer ?
#
loop_
_entity_poly.entity_id
_entity_poly.type
_entity_poly.pdbx_seq_one_letter_code
_entity_poly.pdbx_strand_id
1 'polypeptide(L)'
;MRRFTFLSLTLLCLTHFPGCNADTTGTQAAARSHFETEFQKWIAGDESEVTTMEYHAKLLQPPIGYDIRSITNDKPDPLAFDRDLKLPKEWKEWPAYKFNVVIEWKSESKSPIEKVTTYRMTWNSHEQKWYVAERF
;
A
#
# COMPACT_ATOMS: atom_id res chain seq x y z
N MET A 1 -56.86 -27.31 9.95
CA MET A 1 -56.82 -25.86 9.68
C MET A 1 -55.39 -25.36 9.85
N ARG A 2 -54.82 -24.79 8.78
CA ARG A 2 -53.51 -24.11 8.76
C ARG A 2 -53.62 -22.73 9.45
N ARG A 3 -52.59 -22.31 10.20
CA ARG A 3 -52.03 -20.94 10.14
C ARG A 3 -50.53 -20.94 10.46
N PHE A 4 -49.79 -20.31 9.55
CA PHE A 4 -48.36 -19.94 9.56
C PHE A 4 -48.23 -18.49 10.07
N THR A 5 -47.18 -18.19 10.85
CA THR A 5 -46.38 -16.93 10.87
C THR A 5 -45.28 -17.07 11.95
N PHE A 6 -43.98 -17.29 11.65
CA PHE A 6 -42.94 -16.35 11.19
C PHE A 6 -42.76 -15.07 12.04
N LEU A 7 -41.59 -14.97 12.71
CA LEU A 7 -40.67 -13.82 12.87
C LEU A 7 -39.98 -13.92 14.24
N SER A 8 -38.70 -14.32 14.28
CA SER A 8 -37.55 -13.39 14.27
C SER A 8 -37.35 -12.67 15.61
N LEU A 9 -36.50 -13.22 16.48
CA LEU A 9 -35.71 -12.41 17.41
C LEU A 9 -34.49 -13.18 17.93
N THR A 10 -33.66 -13.70 17.02
CA THR A 10 -32.26 -13.98 17.34
C THR A 10 -31.55 -12.64 17.50
N LEU A 11 -31.59 -12.11 18.72
CA LEU A 11 -30.84 -10.95 19.15
C LEU A 11 -29.35 -11.33 19.12
N LEU A 12 -28.74 -11.14 17.95
CA LEU A 12 -27.32 -11.29 17.71
C LEU A 12 -26.61 -10.24 18.58
N CYS A 13 -26.14 -10.68 19.74
CA CYS A 13 -25.35 -9.87 20.65
C CYS A 13 -24.05 -9.52 19.93
N LEU A 14 -24.02 -8.31 19.36
CA LEU A 14 -22.84 -7.66 18.80
C LEU A 14 -21.80 -7.55 19.92
N THR A 15 -20.93 -8.56 20.02
CA THR A 15 -19.71 -8.47 20.82
C THR A 15 -18.85 -7.37 20.21
N HIS A 16 -18.98 -6.18 20.79
CA HIS A 16 -17.97 -5.13 20.70
C HIS A 16 -16.71 -5.71 21.33
N PHE A 17 -15.81 -6.24 20.51
CA PHE A 17 -14.42 -6.33 20.89
C PHE A 17 -13.94 -4.89 21.06
N PRO A 18 -13.59 -4.42 22.26
CA PRO A 18 -12.79 -3.20 22.36
C PRO A 18 -11.49 -3.51 21.62
N GLY A 19 -11.36 -2.94 20.42
CA GLY A 19 -10.16 -3.06 19.61
C GLY A 19 -8.97 -2.67 20.47
N CYS A 20 -8.10 -3.64 20.71
CA CYS A 20 -6.77 -3.39 21.22
C CYS A 20 -6.09 -2.52 20.15
N ASN A 21 -6.08 -1.20 20.35
CA ASN A 21 -5.31 -0.26 19.54
C ASN A 21 -3.82 -0.50 19.86
N ALA A 22 -3.30 -1.64 19.41
CA ALA A 22 -1.89 -1.74 19.13
C ALA A 22 -1.65 -0.74 18.01
N ASP A 23 -0.88 0.30 18.29
CA ASP A 23 -0.47 1.26 17.29
C ASP A 23 0.31 0.50 16.20
N THR A 24 -0.37 0.17 15.10
CA THR A 24 0.21 -0.63 14.00
C THR A 24 0.99 0.25 13.02
N THR A 25 1.08 1.56 13.29
CA THR A 25 1.80 2.52 12.46
C THR A 25 3.29 2.17 12.36
N GLY A 26 3.89 2.45 11.21
CA GLY A 26 5.30 2.15 10.97
C GLY A 26 5.68 0.66 10.94
N THR A 27 4.74 -0.28 11.07
CA THR A 27 5.04 -1.72 11.00
C THR A 27 5.11 -2.22 9.55
N GLN A 28 5.76 -3.37 9.34
CA GLN A 28 5.81 -4.02 8.02
C GLN A 28 4.41 -4.40 7.52
N ALA A 29 3.50 -4.80 8.42
CA ALA A 29 2.13 -5.14 8.08
C ALA A 29 1.35 -3.90 7.60
N ALA A 30 1.51 -2.76 8.27
CA ALA A 30 0.90 -1.50 7.85
C ALA A 30 1.50 -1.00 6.52
N ALA A 31 2.82 -1.10 6.34
CA ALA A 31 3.46 -0.78 5.07
C ALA A 31 2.88 -1.63 3.93
N ARG A 32 2.73 -2.94 4.15
CA ARG A 32 2.15 -3.85 3.16
C ARG A 32 0.71 -3.46 2.83
N SER A 33 -0.13 -3.23 3.83
CA SER A 33 -1.53 -2.83 3.64
C SER A 33 -1.66 -1.52 2.86
N HIS A 34 -0.84 -0.53 3.19
CA HIS A 34 -0.79 0.74 2.46
C HIS A 34 -0.34 0.53 1.01
N PHE A 35 0.74 -0.23 0.78
CA PHE A 35 1.23 -0.55 -0.56
C PHE A 35 0.15 -1.24 -1.41
N GLU A 36 -0.51 -2.26 -0.87
CA GLU A 36 -1.56 -2.99 -1.57
C GLU A 36 -2.72 -2.05 -1.92
N THR A 37 -3.12 -1.16 -1.01
CA THR A 37 -4.17 -0.15 -1.26
C THR A 37 -3.79 0.79 -2.41
N GLU A 38 -2.58 1.37 -2.38
CA GLU A 38 -2.09 2.24 -3.46
C GLU A 38 -1.98 1.49 -4.78
N PHE A 39 -1.58 0.22 -4.76
CA PHE A 39 -1.50 -0.57 -5.98
C PHE A 39 -2.88 -0.87 -6.58
N GLN A 40 -3.89 -1.14 -5.75
CA GLN A 40 -5.26 -1.32 -6.23
C GLN A 40 -5.82 -0.05 -6.88
N LYS A 41 -5.51 1.14 -6.33
CA LYS A 41 -5.82 2.43 -6.97
C LYS A 41 -5.18 2.51 -8.36
N TRP A 42 -3.90 2.17 -8.47
CA TRP A 42 -3.21 2.21 -9.74
C TRP A 42 -3.84 1.26 -10.77
N ILE A 43 -4.17 0.01 -10.40
CA ILE A 43 -4.87 -0.95 -11.27
C ILE A 43 -6.24 -0.40 -11.71
N ALA A 44 -6.96 0.29 -10.82
CA ALA A 44 -8.24 0.92 -11.12
C ALA A 44 -8.12 2.15 -12.05
N GLY A 45 -6.91 2.66 -12.26
CA GLY A 45 -6.65 3.87 -13.04
C GLY A 45 -6.76 5.16 -12.23
N ASP A 46 -6.81 5.06 -10.90
CA ASP A 46 -6.81 6.20 -9.99
C ASP A 46 -5.39 6.70 -9.70
N GLU A 47 -5.28 7.92 -9.17
CA GLU A 47 -4.01 8.47 -8.69
C GLU A 47 -3.45 7.61 -7.55
N SER A 48 -2.15 7.30 -7.62
CA SER A 48 -1.49 6.35 -6.73
C SER A 48 -0.02 6.68 -6.53
N GLU A 49 0.44 6.55 -5.29
CA GLU A 49 1.83 6.82 -4.89
C GLU A 49 2.81 5.70 -5.34
N VAL A 50 2.31 4.53 -5.75
CA VAL A 50 3.15 3.41 -6.22
C VAL A 50 3.31 3.36 -7.74
N THR A 51 2.76 4.33 -8.47
CA THR A 51 2.95 4.47 -9.91
C THR A 51 4.44 4.60 -10.27
N THR A 52 4.90 3.91 -11.32
CA THR A 52 6.31 3.98 -11.74
C THR A 52 6.60 5.24 -12.54
N MET A 53 7.85 5.69 -12.54
CA MET A 53 8.30 6.78 -13.41
C MET A 53 8.06 6.46 -14.88
N GLU A 54 8.20 5.20 -15.27
CA GLU A 54 7.94 4.76 -16.65
C GLU A 54 6.45 4.91 -17.03
N TYR A 55 5.53 4.61 -16.11
CA TYR A 55 4.10 4.81 -16.33
C TYR A 55 3.77 6.26 -16.66
N HIS A 56 4.34 7.21 -15.90
CA HIS A 56 4.18 8.64 -16.16
C HIS A 56 4.86 9.10 -17.45
N ALA A 57 6.10 8.65 -17.69
CA ALA A 57 6.89 9.11 -18.84
C ALA A 57 6.36 8.58 -20.18
N LYS A 58 5.82 7.37 -20.21
CA LYS A 58 5.37 6.69 -21.45
C LYS A 58 3.84 6.65 -21.58
N LEU A 59 3.10 7.23 -20.64
CA LEU A 59 1.63 7.19 -20.61
C LEU A 59 1.09 5.77 -20.76
N LEU A 60 1.70 4.83 -20.02
CA LEU A 60 1.30 3.43 -20.08
C LEU A 60 -0.12 3.25 -19.56
N GLN A 61 -0.79 2.20 -20.00
CA GLN A 61 -2.02 1.76 -19.34
C GLN A 61 -1.70 1.27 -17.91
N PRO A 62 -2.68 1.36 -17.00
CA PRO A 62 -2.60 0.71 -15.70
C PRO A 62 -2.14 -0.76 -15.78
N PRO A 63 -1.39 -1.26 -14.79
CA PRO A 63 -1.06 -2.67 -14.71
C PRO A 63 -2.32 -3.51 -14.50
N ILE A 64 -2.22 -4.79 -14.85
CA ILE A 64 -3.31 -5.77 -14.67
C ILE A 64 -3.14 -6.62 -13.41
N GLY A 65 -1.95 -6.59 -12.79
CA GLY A 65 -1.66 -7.38 -11.60
C GLY A 65 -0.29 -7.06 -11.01
N TYR A 66 -0.04 -7.62 -9.81
CA TYR A 66 1.25 -7.57 -9.14
C TYR A 66 1.45 -8.75 -8.19
N ASP A 67 2.71 -9.02 -7.86
CA ASP A 67 3.13 -9.94 -6.82
C ASP A 67 4.28 -9.34 -5.98
N ILE A 68 4.08 -9.25 -4.66
CA ILE A 68 5.11 -8.80 -3.73
C ILE A 68 6.00 -9.99 -3.37
N ARG A 69 7.15 -10.09 -4.04
CA ARG A 69 8.11 -11.19 -3.86
C ARG A 69 8.77 -11.19 -2.49
N SER A 70 9.05 -10.00 -1.95
CA SER A 70 9.68 -9.87 -0.64
C SER A 70 9.48 -8.48 -0.05
N ILE A 71 9.42 -8.43 1.28
CA ILE A 71 9.47 -7.20 2.07
C ILE A 71 10.59 -7.35 3.10
N THR A 72 11.51 -6.39 3.16
CA THR A 72 12.67 -6.40 4.07
C THR A 72 12.85 -5.03 4.70
N ASN A 73 13.48 -4.94 5.87
CA ASN A 73 13.86 -3.64 6.45
C ASN A 73 14.83 -2.90 5.53
N ASP A 74 14.67 -1.59 5.40
CA ASP A 74 15.56 -0.71 4.65
C ASP A 74 15.92 0.53 5.48
N LYS A 75 16.79 1.39 4.95
CA LYS A 75 17.07 2.71 5.52
C LYS A 75 16.00 3.72 5.06
N PRO A 76 15.51 4.59 5.93
CA PRO A 76 14.55 5.63 5.55
C PRO A 76 15.10 6.54 4.45
N ASP A 77 14.21 7.11 3.66
CA ASP A 77 14.55 8.10 2.64
C ASP A 77 14.62 9.50 3.26
N PRO A 78 15.73 10.25 3.14
CA PRO A 78 15.78 11.64 3.62
C PRO A 78 14.78 12.57 2.91
N LEU A 79 14.24 12.16 1.76
CA LEU A 79 13.21 12.88 1.02
C LEU A 79 11.78 12.46 1.40
N ALA A 80 11.61 11.55 2.38
CA ALA A 80 10.30 11.16 2.91
C ALA A 80 9.72 12.23 3.86
N PHE A 81 9.82 13.49 3.48
CA PHE A 81 9.48 14.66 4.28
C PHE A 81 9.19 15.83 3.34
N ASP A 82 8.36 16.77 3.78
CA ASP A 82 8.16 18.02 3.03
C ASP A 82 9.49 18.73 2.76
N ARG A 83 9.77 19.06 1.49
CA ARG A 83 11.02 19.68 1.04
C ARG A 83 11.22 21.08 1.62
N ASP A 84 10.13 21.76 2.00
CA ASP A 84 10.17 23.12 2.51
C ASP A 84 10.44 23.18 4.03
N LEU A 85 10.45 22.02 4.70
CA LEU A 85 10.71 21.91 6.12
C LEU A 85 12.13 21.40 6.40
N LYS A 86 12.66 21.72 7.59
CA LYS A 86 13.93 21.15 8.05
C LYS A 86 13.73 19.70 8.47
N LEU A 87 14.45 18.78 7.83
CA LEU A 87 14.45 17.36 8.17
C LEU A 87 14.77 17.15 9.67
N PRO A 88 13.89 16.48 10.45
CA PRO A 88 14.12 16.21 11.87
C PRO A 88 15.38 15.38 12.09
N LYS A 89 16.07 15.49 13.23
CA LYS A 89 17.37 14.80 13.45
C LYS A 89 17.22 13.29 13.50
N GLU A 90 16.07 12.83 13.96
CA GLU A 90 15.65 11.45 14.17
C GLU A 90 15.14 10.75 12.90
N TRP A 91 15.16 11.41 11.74
CA TRP A 91 14.64 10.83 10.47
C TRP A 91 15.27 9.48 10.11
N LYS A 92 16.50 9.23 10.58
CA LYS A 92 17.24 7.98 10.33
C LYS A 92 16.66 6.78 11.09
N GLU A 93 15.86 7.04 12.11
CA GLU A 93 15.21 6.03 12.95
C GLU A 93 13.80 5.70 12.45
N TRP A 94 13.31 6.42 11.44
CA TRP A 94 11.99 6.16 10.86
C TRP A 94 11.91 4.75 10.25
N PRO A 95 10.81 4.03 10.49
CA PRO A 95 10.60 2.70 9.91
C PRO A 95 10.63 2.77 8.39
N ALA A 96 11.40 1.89 7.76
CA ALA A 96 11.46 1.82 6.32
C ALA A 96 11.59 0.37 5.83
N TYR A 97 10.98 0.12 4.69
CA TYR A 97 10.85 -1.21 4.11
C TYR A 97 11.14 -1.17 2.61
N LYS A 98 11.91 -2.15 2.14
CA LYS A 98 12.14 -2.43 0.72
C LYS A 98 11.17 -3.49 0.24
N PHE A 99 10.43 -3.17 -0.81
CA PHE A 99 9.51 -4.06 -1.52
C PHE A 99 10.12 -4.43 -2.86
N ASN A 100 10.23 -5.72 -3.15
CA ASN A 100 10.52 -6.20 -4.51
C ASN A 100 9.19 -6.73 -5.09
N VAL A 101 8.72 -6.09 -6.16
CA VAL A 101 7.38 -6.32 -6.71
C VAL A 101 7.50 -6.68 -8.18
N VAL A 102 6.89 -7.79 -8.57
CA VAL A 102 6.64 -8.08 -9.98
C VAL A 102 5.34 -7.41 -10.35
N ILE A 103 5.36 -6.60 -11.39
CA ILE A 103 4.18 -5.92 -11.92
C ILE A 103 3.88 -6.49 -13.29
N GLU A 104 2.60 -6.74 -13.56
CA GLU A 104 2.13 -7.32 -14.80
C GLU A 104 1.37 -6.28 -15.63
N TRP A 105 1.70 -6.16 -16.91
CA TRP A 105 1.00 -5.33 -17.88
C TRP A 105 0.51 -6.15 -19.06
N LYS A 106 -0.49 -5.60 -19.74
CA LYS A 106 -0.92 -6.10 -21.04
C LYS A 106 -0.09 -5.48 -22.15
N SER A 107 0.60 -6.33 -22.92
CA SER A 107 1.29 -5.88 -24.14
C SER A 107 0.32 -5.56 -25.28
N GLU A 108 0.83 -4.92 -26.33
CA GLU A 108 0.10 -4.68 -27.58
C GLU A 108 -0.40 -5.98 -28.23
N SER A 109 0.36 -7.08 -28.10
CA SER A 109 -0.04 -8.41 -28.58
C SER A 109 -1.02 -9.13 -27.65
N LYS A 110 -1.47 -8.48 -26.56
CA LYS A 110 -2.35 -9.02 -25.50
C LYS A 110 -1.71 -10.12 -24.65
N SER A 111 -0.40 -10.34 -24.76
CA SER A 111 0.34 -11.20 -23.83
C SER A 111 0.73 -10.44 -22.56
N PRO A 112 0.72 -11.08 -21.38
CA PRO A 112 1.30 -10.50 -20.18
C PRO A 112 2.80 -10.17 -20.35
N ILE A 113 3.22 -9.02 -19.84
CA ILE A 113 4.62 -8.65 -19.64
C ILE A 113 4.83 -8.39 -18.16
N GLU A 114 5.85 -9.01 -17.58
CA GLU A 114 6.25 -8.80 -16.19
C GLU A 114 7.48 -7.89 -16.11
N LYS A 115 7.48 -6.94 -15.17
CA LYS A 115 8.65 -6.16 -14.78
C LYS A 115 8.84 -6.23 -13.27
N VAL A 116 10.07 -6.48 -12.84
CA VAL A 116 10.45 -6.35 -11.43
C VAL A 116 10.74 -4.89 -11.15
N THR A 117 10.06 -4.34 -10.14
CA THR A 117 10.27 -2.99 -9.63
C THR A 117 10.55 -3.05 -8.14
N THR A 118 11.49 -2.23 -7.68
CA THR A 118 11.80 -2.10 -6.26
C THR A 118 11.22 -0.80 -5.73
N TYR A 119 10.55 -0.86 -4.59
CA TYR A 119 10.08 0.33 -3.87
C TYR A 119 10.74 0.41 -2.50
N ARG A 120 11.00 1.64 -2.05
CA ARG A 120 11.24 1.96 -0.65
C ARG A 120 10.00 2.65 -0.09
N MET A 121 9.53 2.15 1.05
CA MET A 121 8.50 2.80 1.85
C MET A 121 9.11 3.33 3.12
N THR A 122 8.85 4.58 3.47
CA THR A 122 9.31 5.20 4.73
C THR A 122 8.09 5.73 5.49
N TRP A 123 7.95 5.37 6.76
CA TRP A 123 6.95 5.96 7.65
C TRP A 123 7.52 7.24 8.25
N ASN A 124 6.98 8.38 7.84
CA ASN A 124 7.30 9.65 8.45
C ASN A 124 6.45 9.81 9.72
N SER A 125 7.07 9.56 10.88
CA SER A 125 6.40 9.66 12.18
C SER A 125 5.96 11.08 12.54
N HIS A 126 6.55 12.12 11.92
CA HIS A 126 6.17 13.51 12.18
C HIS A 126 4.87 13.88 11.46
N GLU A 127 4.74 13.48 10.20
CA GLU A 127 3.56 13.75 9.37
C GLU A 127 2.49 12.66 9.45
N GLN A 128 2.80 11.54 10.12
CA GLN A 128 1.93 10.35 10.19
C GLN A 128 1.54 9.85 8.79
N LYS A 129 2.52 9.83 7.87
CA LYS A 129 2.34 9.50 6.46
C LYS A 129 3.36 8.48 5.96
N TRP A 130 2.92 7.58 5.08
CA TRP A 130 3.81 6.74 4.28
C TRP A 130 4.31 7.50 3.05
N TYR A 131 5.61 7.39 2.79
CA TYR A 131 6.23 7.88 1.57
C TYR A 131 6.73 6.70 0.76
N VAL A 132 6.39 6.69 -0.53
CA VAL A 132 6.80 5.67 -1.48
C VAL A 132 7.80 6.24 -2.47
N ALA A 133 8.89 5.53 -2.72
CA ALA A 133 9.88 5.88 -3.74
C ALA A 133 10.28 4.65 -4.55
N GLU A 134 10.19 4.74 -5.88
CA GLU A 134 10.77 3.75 -6.80
C GLU A 134 12.31 3.76 -6.72
N ARG A 135 12.93 2.58 -6.79
CA ARG A 135 14.38 2.38 -6.76
C ARG A 135 14.84 1.79 -8.09
N PHE A 136 15.84 2.44 -8.70
CA PHE A 136 16.50 2.04 -9.95
C PHE A 136 17.84 1.35 -9.69
#